data_AF-A0AAU4ZG78-F1
#
_entry.id   AF-A0AAU4ZG78-F1
#
_cell.length_a   1.000
_cell.length_b   1.000
_cell.length_c   1.000
_cell.angle_alpha   90.00
_cell.angle_beta   90.00
_cell.angle_gamma   90.00
#
_symmetry.space_group_name_H-M   'P 1'
#
loop_
_entity.id
_entity.type
_entity.pdbx_description
1 polymer ?
#
loop_
_entity_poly.entity_id
_entity_poly.type
_entity_poly.pdbx_seq_one_letter_code
_entity_poly.pdbx_strand_id
1 'polypeptide(L)'
;MSATPDDRTPITGPIPISIEVTPTAVVLDMAALTRLVVGDVLDALLNADDASLWDRLTDLADVERTPDEGRLPYEELVADLAERASSRVPLYGPRPLELADRLLRVCGPRPVPSQREADAA
;
A
#
# COMPACT_ATOMS: atom_id res chain seq x y z
N MET A 1 29.06 4.86 -3.14
CA MET A 1 27.60 4.72 -3.34
C MET A 1 26.95 4.99 -1.99
N SER A 2 26.66 6.26 -1.68
CA SER A 2 26.21 6.64 -0.34
C SER A 2 24.72 6.36 -0.20
N ALA A 3 24.36 5.51 0.76
CA ALA A 3 22.98 5.24 1.14
C ALA A 3 22.34 6.56 1.62
N THR A 4 21.25 6.95 0.98
CA THR A 4 20.38 8.01 1.50
C THR A 4 19.82 7.51 2.84
N PRO A 5 19.84 8.31 3.93
CA PRO A 5 19.31 7.86 5.21
C PRO A 5 17.84 7.46 5.05
N ASP A 6 17.54 6.21 5.36
CA ASP A 6 16.21 5.62 5.32
C ASP A 6 15.40 6.15 6.52
N ASP A 7 14.42 7.02 6.29
CA ASP A 7 13.58 7.57 7.35
C ASP A 7 12.40 6.63 7.62
N ARG A 8 12.70 5.53 8.31
CA ARG A 8 11.73 4.50 8.71
C ARG A 8 10.80 4.93 9.83
N THR A 9 10.93 6.15 10.36
CA THR A 9 10.09 6.61 11.46
C THR A 9 8.67 6.75 10.94
N PRO A 10 7.69 5.95 11.38
CA PRO A 10 6.36 5.98 10.81
C PRO A 10 5.70 7.34 11.09
N ILE A 11 4.96 7.85 10.12
CA ILE A 11 4.05 8.97 10.35
C ILE A 11 2.93 8.41 11.24
N THR A 12 2.98 8.80 12.51
CA THR A 12 2.17 8.16 13.55
C THR A 12 0.71 8.50 13.33
N GLY A 13 -0.14 7.50 13.09
CA GLY A 13 -1.61 7.61 12.99
C GLY A 13 -2.28 6.29 13.34
N PRO A 14 -3.63 6.16 13.20
CA PRO A 14 -4.30 4.88 13.46
C PRO A 14 -3.74 3.75 12.57
N ILE A 15 -3.22 4.10 11.38
CA ILE A 15 -2.51 3.20 10.49
C ILE A 15 -1.16 3.86 10.17
N PRO A 16 -0.03 3.36 10.71
CA PRO A 16 1.29 3.94 10.45
C PRO A 16 1.69 3.77 8.98
N ILE A 17 2.31 4.82 8.43
CA ILE A 17 2.88 4.84 7.07
C ILE A 17 4.36 5.19 7.17
N SER A 18 5.23 4.33 6.64
CA SER A 18 6.68 4.58 6.52
C SER A 18 7.05 4.94 5.07
N ILE A 19 8.18 5.61 4.90
CA ILE A 19 8.73 5.95 3.59
C ILE A 19 10.09 5.28 3.46
N GLU A 20 10.27 4.49 2.41
CA GLU A 20 11.55 3.92 2.01
C GLU A 20 12.03 4.59 0.72
N VAL A 21 13.31 4.95 0.68
CA VAL A 21 13.90 5.65 -0.46
C VAL A 21 14.86 4.73 -1.20
N THR A 22 14.58 4.48 -2.48
CA THR A 22 15.48 3.77 -3.39
C THR A 22 16.12 4.74 -4.39
N PRO A 23 17.17 4.34 -5.13
CA PRO A 23 17.76 5.20 -6.15
C PRO A 23 16.80 5.65 -7.25
N THR A 24 15.75 4.87 -7.53
CA THR A 24 14.83 5.08 -8.66
C THR A 24 13.42 5.47 -8.24
N ALA A 25 13.05 5.29 -6.98
CA ALA A 25 11.69 5.49 -6.51
C ALA A 25 11.62 5.78 -5.00
N VAL A 26 10.47 6.31 -4.59
CA VAL A 26 10.05 6.39 -3.19
C VAL A 26 8.93 5.37 -2.98
N VAL A 27 9.08 4.53 -1.96
CA VAL A 27 8.13 3.47 -1.62
C VAL A 27 7.40 3.86 -0.33
N LEU A 28 6.07 3.76 -0.35
CA LEU A 28 5.26 3.89 0.85
C LEU A 28 5.04 2.50 1.43
N ASP A 29 5.50 2.30 2.66
CA ASP A 29 5.22 1.08 3.41
C ASP A 29 3.83 1.20 4.05
N MET A 30 2.91 0.41 3.49
CA MET A 30 1.49 0.36 3.86
C MET A 30 1.14 -0.94 4.61
N ALA A 31 2.11 -1.62 5.23
CA ALA A 31 1.89 -2.92 5.87
C ALA A 31 0.75 -2.92 6.89
N ALA A 32 0.54 -1.81 7.61
CA ALA A 32 -0.57 -1.69 8.55
C ALA A 32 -1.94 -1.64 7.86
N LEU A 33 -2.06 -0.97 6.70
CA LEU A 33 -3.27 -0.99 5.89
C LEU A 33 -3.53 -2.40 5.34
N THR A 34 -2.48 -3.08 4.87
CA THR A 34 -2.60 -4.46 4.39
C THR A 34 -3.16 -5.39 5.48
N ARG A 35 -2.67 -5.28 6.72
CA ARG A 35 -3.19 -6.06 7.84
C ARG A 35 -4.66 -5.76 8.15
N LEU A 36 -5.07 -4.50 8.07
CA LEU A 36 -6.47 -4.11 8.25
C LEU A 36 -7.36 -4.73 7.17
N VAL A 37 -6.99 -4.58 5.89
CA VAL A 37 -7.72 -5.17 4.76
C VAL A 37 -7.85 -6.68 4.90
N VAL A 38 -6.77 -7.37 5.28
CA VAL A 38 -6.82 -8.83 5.52
C VAL A 38 -7.75 -9.17 6.67
N GLY A 39 -7.74 -8.38 7.76
CA GLY A 39 -8.69 -8.53 8.86
C GLY A 39 -10.14 -8.40 8.41
N ASP A 40 -10.47 -7.34 7.67
CA ASP A 40 -11.83 -7.10 7.17
C ASP A 40 -12.31 -8.22 6.22
N VAL A 41 -11.41 -8.75 5.38
CA VAL A 41 -11.71 -9.91 4.51
C VAL A 41 -11.99 -11.15 5.35
N LEU A 42 -11.18 -11.41 6.39
CA LEU A 42 -11.40 -12.54 7.28
C LEU A 42 -12.72 -12.39 8.06
N ASP A 43 -13.03 -11.21 8.56
CA ASP A 43 -14.30 -10.94 9.26
C ASP A 43 -15.50 -11.13 8.32
N ALA A 44 -15.38 -10.72 7.05
CA ALA A 44 -16.42 -10.92 6.05
C ALA A 44 -16.62 -12.41 5.68
N LEU A 45 -15.53 -13.17 5.56
CA LEU A 45 -15.57 -14.60 5.23
C LEU A 45 -16.03 -15.45 6.42
N LEU A 46 -15.67 -15.06 7.65
CA LEU A 46 -15.93 -15.84 8.86
C LEU A 46 -17.15 -15.32 9.65
N ASN A 47 -18.04 -14.60 8.97
CA ASN A 47 -19.27 -14.11 9.58
C ASN A 47 -20.21 -15.28 9.92
N ALA A 48 -20.47 -15.47 11.22
CA ALA A 48 -21.30 -16.57 11.72
C ALA A 48 -22.78 -16.47 11.30
N ASP A 49 -23.27 -15.26 11.01
CA ASP A 49 -24.66 -15.02 10.61
C ASP A 49 -24.85 -15.11 9.08
N ASP A 50 -23.78 -15.09 8.30
CA ASP A 50 -23.81 -15.12 6.83
C ASP A 50 -22.55 -15.80 6.26
N ALA A 51 -22.70 -17.08 5.89
CA ALA A 51 -21.64 -17.89 5.30
C ALA A 51 -21.56 -17.76 3.76
N SER A 52 -22.36 -16.91 3.12
CA SER A 52 -22.48 -16.88 1.64
C SER A 52 -21.17 -16.55 0.92
N LEU A 53 -20.33 -15.69 1.50
CA LEU A 53 -19.01 -15.36 0.93
C LEU A 53 -18.02 -16.51 1.08
N TRP A 54 -18.10 -17.25 2.19
CA TRP A 54 -17.29 -18.44 2.42
C TRP A 54 -17.67 -19.55 1.44
N ASP A 55 -18.97 -19.82 1.28
CA ASP A 55 -19.48 -20.85 0.37
C ASP A 55 -19.06 -20.55 -1.07
N ARG A 56 -19.19 -19.29 -1.52
CA ARG A 56 -18.72 -18.85 -2.84
C ARG A 56 -17.21 -19.01 -3.01
N LEU A 57 -16.43 -18.74 -1.97
CA LEU A 57 -14.98 -18.94 -2.01
C LEU A 57 -14.62 -20.42 -2.17
N THR A 58 -15.31 -21.31 -1.44
CA THR A 58 -15.10 -22.76 -1.55
C THR A 58 -15.56 -23.30 -2.91
N ASP A 59 -16.72 -22.87 -3.41
CA ASP A 59 -17.20 -23.26 -4.74
C ASP A 59 -16.18 -22.85 -5.82
N LEU A 60 -15.58 -21.66 -5.70
CA LEU A 60 -14.54 -21.19 -6.60
C LEU A 60 -13.18 -21.89 -6.46
N ALA A 61 -12.94 -22.58 -5.35
CA ALA A 61 -11.74 -23.37 -5.15
C ALA A 61 -11.85 -24.74 -5.86
N ASP A 62 -13.07 -25.26 -6.00
CA ASP A 62 -13.35 -26.57 -6.60
C ASP A 62 -13.49 -26.53 -8.14
N VAL A 63 -13.62 -25.33 -8.73
CA VAL A 63 -13.72 -25.16 -10.19
C VAL A 63 -12.33 -24.98 -10.80
N GLU A 64 -11.95 -25.86 -11.74
CA GLU A 64 -10.79 -25.63 -12.62
C GLU A 64 -11.04 -24.39 -13.48
N ARG A 65 -10.32 -23.30 -13.18
CA ARG A 65 -10.47 -22.04 -13.90
C ARG A 65 -9.74 -22.12 -15.22
N THR A 66 -10.47 -22.00 -16.32
CA THR A 66 -9.87 -21.58 -17.60
C THR A 66 -9.86 -20.05 -17.67
N PRO A 67 -9.02 -19.42 -18.50
CA PRO A 67 -8.97 -17.95 -18.60
C PRO A 67 -10.30 -17.28 -18.99
N ASP A 68 -11.21 -18.04 -19.63
CA ASP A 68 -12.49 -17.54 -20.15
C ASP A 68 -13.71 -18.02 -19.34
N GLU A 69 -13.67 -19.20 -18.70
CA GLU A 69 -14.75 -19.72 -17.84
C GLU A 69 -14.37 -19.62 -16.35
N GLY A 70 -15.22 -18.99 -15.55
CA GLY A 70 -15.01 -18.80 -14.10
C GLY A 70 -14.36 -17.47 -13.71
N ARG A 71 -14.01 -16.63 -14.67
CA ARG A 71 -13.43 -15.30 -14.42
C ARG A 71 -14.43 -14.32 -13.79
N LEU A 72 -15.67 -14.29 -14.27
CA LEU A 72 -16.70 -13.38 -13.77
C LEU A 72 -17.08 -13.68 -12.30
N PRO A 73 -17.39 -14.93 -11.90
CA PRO A 73 -17.64 -15.25 -10.49
C PRO A 73 -16.47 -14.91 -9.55
N TYR A 74 -15.23 -15.08 -10.00
CA TYR A 74 -14.04 -14.68 -9.26
C TYR A 74 -13.95 -13.15 -9.11
N GLU A 75 -14.14 -12.40 -10.20
CA GLU A 75 -14.11 -10.93 -10.19
C GLU A 75 -15.24 -10.34 -9.32
N GLU A 76 -16.43 -10.95 -9.33
CA GLU A 76 -17.55 -10.58 -8.47
C GLU A 76 -17.22 -10.81 -6.99
N LEU A 77 -16.64 -11.97 -6.63
CA LEU A 77 -16.23 -12.22 -5.25
C LEU A 77 -15.15 -11.22 -4.79
N VAL A 78 -14.19 -10.91 -5.67
CA VAL A 78 -13.18 -9.88 -5.39
C VAL A 78 -13.83 -8.52 -5.15
N ALA A 79 -14.81 -8.12 -5.98
CA ALA A 79 -15.51 -6.85 -5.82
C ALA A 79 -16.30 -6.81 -4.50
N ASP A 80 -17.02 -7.88 -4.16
CA ASP A 80 -17.81 -7.99 -2.93
C ASP A 80 -16.94 -7.92 -1.66
N LEU A 81 -15.77 -8.58 -1.68
CA LEU A 81 -14.80 -8.52 -0.59
C LEU A 81 -14.13 -7.14 -0.51
N ALA A 82 -13.82 -6.53 -1.66
CA ALA A 82 -13.21 -5.20 -1.71
C ALA A 82 -14.16 -4.08 -1.26
N GLU A 83 -15.47 -4.21 -1.48
CA GLU A 83 -16.47 -3.26 -0.97
C GLU A 83 -16.56 -3.29 0.56
N ARG A 84 -16.39 -4.47 1.15
CA ARG A 84 -16.41 -4.67 2.60
C ARG A 84 -15.09 -4.32 3.28
N ALA A 85 -13.97 -4.43 2.56
CA ALA A 85 -12.66 -4.13 3.09
C ALA A 85 -12.33 -2.63 3.08
N SER A 86 -11.69 -2.17 4.15
CA SER A 86 -11.24 -0.79 4.30
C SER A 86 -10.14 -0.45 3.29
N SER A 87 -10.46 0.32 2.26
CA SER A 87 -9.49 0.79 1.25
C SER A 87 -8.92 2.19 1.52
N ARG A 88 -9.41 2.88 2.56
CA ARG A 88 -9.10 4.29 2.81
C ARG A 88 -8.59 4.50 4.23
N VAL A 89 -7.50 5.24 4.34
CA VAL A 89 -6.93 5.67 5.62
C VAL A 89 -7.17 7.17 5.79
N PRO A 90 -8.02 7.60 6.72
CA PRO A 90 -8.16 9.01 6.99
C PRO A 90 -6.90 9.53 7.69
N LEU A 91 -6.30 10.57 7.13
CA LEU A 91 -5.19 11.30 7.73
C LEU A 91 -5.74 12.56 8.39
N TYR A 92 -5.45 12.73 9.68
CA TYR A 92 -5.96 13.84 10.49
C TYR A 92 -4.85 14.77 10.98
N GLY A 93 -5.21 16.02 11.23
CA GLY A 93 -4.33 17.01 11.86
C GLY A 93 -3.12 17.37 10.98
N PRO A 94 -1.91 17.53 11.55
CA PRO A 94 -0.71 17.95 10.81
C PRO A 94 -0.10 16.83 9.94
N ARG A 95 -0.52 15.57 10.13
CA ARG A 95 0.08 14.38 9.51
C ARG A 95 0.11 14.38 7.97
N PRO A 96 -0.94 14.84 7.25
CA PRO A 96 -0.86 14.98 5.79
C PRO A 96 0.27 15.93 5.35
N LEU A 97 0.50 17.00 6.12
CA LEU A 97 1.56 17.98 5.81
C LEU A 97 2.94 17.41 6.10
N GLU A 98 3.10 16.64 7.18
CA GLU A 98 4.35 15.94 7.49
C GLU A 98 4.73 14.92 6.41
N LEU A 99 3.74 14.17 5.90
CA LEU A 99 3.93 13.25 4.78
C LEU A 99 4.36 14.00 3.52
N ALA A 100 3.67 15.10 3.19
CA ALA A 100 4.02 15.91 2.04
C ALA A 100 5.44 16.50 2.15
N ASP A 101 5.82 17.04 3.31
CA ASP A 101 7.14 17.60 3.56
C ASP A 101 8.26 16.54 3.45
N ARG A 102 8.02 15.32 3.96
CA ARG A 102 8.96 14.20 3.76
C ARG A 102 9.09 13.81 2.30
N LEU A 103 7.99 13.67 1.57
CA LEU A 103 8.03 13.34 0.14
C LEU A 103 8.76 14.42 -0.66
N LEU A 104 8.51 15.71 -0.36
CA LEU A 104 9.19 16.83 -1.02
C LEU A 104 10.70 16.83 -0.74
N ARG A 105 11.12 16.53 0.49
CA ARG A 105 12.54 16.43 0.84
C ARG A 105 13.25 15.30 0.10
N VAL A 106 12.58 14.17 -0.11
CA VAL A 106 13.17 13.00 -0.77
C VAL A 106 13.16 13.13 -2.30
N CYS A 107 12.08 13.67 -2.87
CA CYS A 107 11.90 13.83 -4.32
C CYS A 107 12.50 15.13 -4.87
N GLY A 108 12.89 16.08 -4.01
CA GLY A 108 13.44 17.36 -4.42
C GLY A 108 14.73 17.19 -5.26
N PRO A 109 14.98 18.11 -6.22
CA PRO A 109 16.20 18.06 -7.03
C PRO A 109 17.42 18.10 -6.11
N ARG A 110 18.24 17.05 -6.15
CA ARG A 110 19.50 17.03 -5.41
C ARG A 110 20.42 18.06 -6.04
N PRO A 111 21.01 18.99 -5.26
CA PRO A 111 22.02 19.88 -5.79
C PRO A 111 23.16 19.02 -6.34
N VAL A 112 23.31 19.04 -7.66
CA VAL A 112 24.49 18.45 -8.31
C VAL A 112 25.67 19.27 -7.82
N PRO A 113 26.72 18.65 -7.26
CA PRO A 113 27.92 19.39 -6.90
C PRO A 113 28.38 20.16 -8.14
N SER A 114 28.35 21.49 -8.09
CA SER A 114 28.95 22.30 -9.14
C SER A 114 30.40 21.84 -9.23
N GLN A 115 30.80 21.36 -10.41
CA GLN A 115 32.20 21.08 -10.70
C GLN A 115 32.96 22.37 -10.43
N ARG A 116 33.67 22.36 -9.29
CA ARG A 116 34.55 23.45 -8.88
C ARG A 116 35.53 23.65 -10.01
N GLU A 117 35.57 24.88 -10.54
CA GLU A 117 36.47 25.36 -11.58
C GLU A 117 37.85 24.69 -11.44
N ALA A 118 38.07 23.64 -12.24
CA ALA A 118 39.35 23.02 -12.48
C ALA A 118 39.62 23.23 -13.96
N ASP A 119 39.95 24.48 -14.30
CA ASP A 119 40.81 24.85 -15.42
C ASP A 119 41.13 26.34 -15.29
N ALA A 120 41.89 26.66 -14.24
CA ALA A 120 42.73 27.83 -14.17
C ALA A 120 44.19 27.33 -14.03
N ALA A 121 44.83 27.06 -15.16
CA ALA A 121 46.29 27.07 -15.33
C ALA A 121 46.64 27.04 -16.83
#